data_AF-A0A9D0ZWI6-F1
#
_entry.id   AF-A0A9D0ZWI6-F1
#
_cell.length_a   1.000
_cell.length_b   1.000
_cell.length_c   1.000
_cell.angle_alpha   90.00
_cell.angle_beta   90.00
_cell.angle_gamma   90.00
#
_symmetry.space_group_name_H-M   'P 1'
#
loop_
_entity.id
_entity.type
_entity.pdbx_description
1 polymer ?
#
loop_
_entity_poly.entity_id
_entity_poly.type
_entity_poly.pdbx_seq_one_letter_code
_entity_poly.pdbx_strand_id
1 'polypeptide(L)'
;MEGFFGTEYMPKIETGDILFLEDSLKDACTIERSFSLLKLAGVFEKIGGLILGKHEKFDDNGTGKQPYEILLEVMGDPKVPILADFDCCHTHPMFTLPIGCSVMLDAARKQVSLTEHPLNTFPFK
;
A
#
# COMPACT_ATOMS: atom_id res chain seq x y z
N MET A 1 -5.14 -8.32 6.10
CA MET A 1 -3.69 -8.50 6.28
C MET A 1 -3.26 -8.00 7.67
N GLU A 2 -3.25 -8.82 8.72
CA GLU A 2 -3.03 -8.34 10.12
C GLU A 2 -2.25 -9.30 11.03
N GLY A 3 -2.04 -10.56 10.63
CA GLY A 3 -1.65 -11.64 11.54
C GLY A 3 -0.27 -11.55 12.19
N PHE A 4 0.60 -10.66 11.71
CA PHE A 4 1.95 -10.44 12.27
C PHE A 4 2.18 -8.99 12.72
N PHE A 5 1.14 -8.13 12.63
CA PHE A 5 1.24 -6.73 13.02
C PHE A 5 1.54 -6.61 14.52
N GLY A 6 2.54 -5.79 14.88
CA GLY A 6 2.98 -5.63 16.27
C GLY A 6 3.91 -6.72 16.81
N THR A 7 4.27 -7.71 15.98
CA THR A 7 5.30 -8.71 16.32
C THR A 7 6.69 -8.28 15.85
N GLU A 8 7.74 -8.98 16.31
CA GLU A 8 9.12 -8.76 15.84
C GLU A 8 9.32 -9.07 14.34
N TYR A 9 8.40 -9.81 13.72
CA TYR A 9 8.46 -10.17 12.30
C TYR A 9 7.90 -9.09 11.38
N MET A 10 7.18 -8.09 11.92
CA MET A 10 6.73 -6.95 11.14
C MET A 10 7.90 -5.96 10.96
N PRO A 11 8.33 -5.69 9.72
CA PRO A 11 9.33 -4.66 9.48
C PRO A 11 8.88 -3.33 10.09
N LYS A 12 9.78 -2.66 10.78
CA LYS A 12 9.48 -1.33 11.32
C LYS A 12 9.27 -0.36 10.15
N ILE A 13 8.12 0.30 10.15
CA ILE A 13 7.81 1.39 9.22
C ILE A 13 8.49 2.65 9.75
N GLU A 14 9.44 3.16 8.99
CA GLU A 14 10.23 4.36 9.27
C GLU A 14 9.65 5.60 8.57
N THR A 15 10.09 6.77 9.01
CA THR A 15 9.65 8.03 8.40
C THR A 15 10.18 8.18 6.98
N GLY A 16 9.29 8.42 6.02
CA GLY A 16 9.61 8.56 4.60
C GLY A 16 9.43 7.29 3.78
N ASP A 17 9.13 6.14 4.41
CA ASP A 17 8.88 4.89 3.69
C ASP A 17 7.71 5.01 2.71
N ILE A 18 7.81 4.32 1.57
CA ILE A 18 6.68 4.16 0.66
C ILE A 18 5.93 2.88 1.05
N LEU A 19 4.69 3.04 1.49
CA LEU A 19 3.84 1.94 1.88
C LEU A 19 3.17 1.33 0.65
N PHE A 20 3.35 0.03 0.45
CA PHE A 20 2.64 -0.75 -0.56
C PHE A 20 1.57 -1.62 0.09
N LEU A 21 0.32 -1.51 -0.36
CA LEU A 21 -0.83 -2.28 0.13
C LEU A 21 -1.59 -2.91 -1.03
N GLU A 22 -2.08 -4.13 -0.85
CA GLU A 22 -3.05 -4.78 -1.72
C GLU A 22 -3.92 -5.76 -0.91
N ASP A 23 -5.12 -6.03 -1.40
CA ASP A 23 -6.01 -7.09 -0.92
C ASP A 23 -6.81 -7.63 -2.12
N SER A 24 -7.46 -8.78 -1.94
CA SER A 24 -8.27 -9.44 -2.98
C SER A 24 -9.52 -10.06 -2.39
N LEU A 25 -10.62 -10.06 -3.17
CA LEU A 25 -11.90 -10.72 -2.83
C LEU A 25 -12.43 -10.25 -1.47
N LYS A 26 -12.33 -8.95 -1.19
CA LYS A 26 -12.80 -8.32 0.05
C LYS A 26 -13.88 -7.30 -0.26
N ASP A 27 -14.65 -7.01 0.78
CA ASP A 27 -15.69 -6.01 0.73
C ASP A 27 -15.22 -4.66 1.29
N ALA A 28 -16.04 -3.62 1.07
CA ALA A 28 -15.82 -2.27 1.57
C ALA A 28 -15.58 -2.23 3.09
N CYS A 29 -16.38 -2.98 3.86
CA CYS A 29 -16.25 -3.05 5.31
C CYS A 29 -14.89 -3.58 5.76
N THR A 30 -14.40 -4.64 5.10
CA THR A 30 -13.12 -5.25 5.45
C THR A 30 -11.95 -4.34 5.16
N ILE A 31 -11.95 -3.65 4.01
CA ILE A 31 -10.85 -2.74 3.66
C ILE A 31 -10.87 -1.47 4.52
N GLU A 32 -12.05 -0.93 4.85
CA GLU A 32 -12.18 0.22 5.76
C GLU A 32 -11.60 -0.11 7.14
N ARG A 33 -11.90 -1.32 7.65
CA ARG A 33 -11.35 -1.83 8.91
C ARG A 33 -9.82 -1.91 8.86
N SER A 34 -9.25 -2.44 7.78
CA SER A 34 -7.80 -2.57 7.64
C SER A 34 -7.10 -1.22 7.45
N PHE A 35 -7.67 -0.28 6.70
CA PHE A 35 -7.15 1.09 6.61
C PHE A 35 -7.24 1.82 7.96
N SER A 36 -8.34 1.63 8.70
CA SER A 36 -8.53 2.22 10.02
C SER A 36 -7.51 1.69 11.03
N LEU A 37 -7.15 0.40 10.96
CA LEU A 37 -6.06 -0.16 11.75
C LEU A 37 -4.74 0.56 11.49
N LEU A 38 -4.38 0.76 10.21
CA LEU A 38 -3.14 1.46 9.84
C LEU A 38 -3.13 2.91 10.33
N LYS A 39 -4.28 3.59 10.23
CA LYS A 39 -4.46 4.94 10.79
C LYS A 39 -4.26 4.96 12.31
N LEU A 40 -4.94 4.08 13.04
CA LEU A 40 -4.83 4.01 14.51
C LEU A 40 -3.44 3.60 14.98
N ALA A 41 -2.70 2.85 14.18
CA ALA A 41 -1.30 2.52 14.44
C ALA A 41 -0.31 3.65 14.07
N GLY A 42 -0.80 4.79 13.57
CA GLY A 42 0.02 5.95 13.19
C GLY A 42 0.91 5.69 11.98
N VAL A 43 0.55 4.74 11.10
CA VAL A 43 1.33 4.40 9.92
C VAL A 43 1.32 5.53 8.90
N PHE A 44 0.14 6.11 8.65
CA PHE A 44 -0.02 7.18 7.66
C PHE A 44 0.75 8.47 8.01
N GLU A 45 1.16 8.62 9.28
CA GLU A 45 1.86 9.80 9.78
C GLU A 45 3.37 9.68 9.57
N LYS A 46 3.85 8.48 9.23
CA LYS A 46 5.27 8.19 9.00
C LYS A 46 5.62 8.13 7.53
N ILE A 47 4.75 7.54 6.71
CA ILE A 47 5.05 7.22 5.32
C ILE A 47 5.31 8.49 4.48
N GLY A 48 6.16 8.38 3.48
CA GLY A 48 6.42 9.42 2.47
C GLY A 48 5.54 9.29 1.22
N GLY A 49 4.83 8.17 1.07
CA GLY A 49 3.96 7.89 -0.07
C GLY A 49 3.23 6.56 0.09
N LEU A 50 2.18 6.35 -0.70
CA LEU A 50 1.37 5.12 -0.68
C LEU A 50 1.12 4.61 -2.11
N ILE A 51 1.32 3.32 -2.30
CA ILE A 51 0.92 2.58 -3.50
C ILE A 51 -0.17 1.59 -3.11
N LEU A 52 -1.34 1.72 -3.72
CA LEU A 52 -2.47 0.81 -3.55
C LEU A 52 -2.62 -0.04 -4.80
N GLY A 53 -2.47 -1.35 -4.66
CA GLY A 53 -2.72 -2.31 -5.73
C GLY A 53 -4.19 -2.32 -6.15
N LYS A 54 -4.48 -2.77 -7.38
CA LYS A 54 -5.86 -3.06 -7.78
C LYS A 54 -6.44 -4.10 -6.83
N HIS A 55 -7.74 -3.99 -6.57
CA HIS A 55 -8.45 -4.92 -5.71
C HIS A 55 -9.24 -5.91 -6.57
N GLU A 56 -8.75 -7.15 -6.67
CA GLU A 56 -9.42 -8.18 -7.48
C GLU A 56 -10.82 -8.46 -6.92
N LYS A 57 -11.85 -8.32 -7.77
CA LYS A 57 -13.26 -8.63 -7.45
C LYS A 57 -13.71 -8.01 -6.12
N PHE A 58 -13.40 -6.73 -5.96
CA PHE A 58 -13.86 -5.93 -4.84
C PHE A 58 -15.39 -5.90 -4.77
N ASP A 59 -15.93 -6.11 -3.57
CA ASP A 59 -17.35 -5.95 -3.26
C ASP A 59 -17.57 -4.59 -2.59
N ASP A 60 -18.18 -3.66 -3.29
CA ASP A 60 -18.41 -2.31 -2.77
C ASP A 60 -19.57 -2.25 -1.75
N ASN A 61 -20.19 -3.38 -1.40
CA ASN A 61 -21.39 -3.46 -0.57
C ASN A 61 -22.54 -2.56 -1.07
N GLY A 62 -22.61 -2.30 -2.37
CA GLY A 62 -23.61 -1.44 -3.01
C GLY A 62 -23.38 0.06 -2.82
N THR A 63 -22.22 0.47 -2.30
CA THR A 63 -21.91 1.88 -2.04
C THR A 63 -21.51 2.67 -3.29
N GLY A 64 -21.06 1.99 -4.35
CA GLY A 64 -20.47 2.61 -5.53
C GLY A 64 -19.05 3.15 -5.32
N LYS A 65 -18.49 3.04 -4.12
CA LYS A 65 -17.13 3.51 -3.80
C LYS A 65 -16.07 2.52 -4.27
N GLN A 66 -14.96 3.04 -4.75
CA GLN A 66 -13.74 2.29 -5.02
C GLN A 66 -12.87 2.20 -3.75
N PRO A 67 -11.95 1.21 -3.65
CA PRO A 67 -11.06 1.06 -2.49
C PRO A 67 -10.25 2.32 -2.13
N TYR A 68 -9.77 3.07 -3.14
CA TYR A 68 -9.01 4.30 -2.88
C TYR A 68 -9.89 5.41 -2.29
N GLU A 69 -11.19 5.44 -2.57
CA GLU A 69 -12.10 6.44 -1.99
C GLU A 69 -12.31 6.16 -0.50
N ILE A 70 -12.44 4.89 -0.12
CA ILE A 70 -12.53 4.46 1.28
C ILE A 70 -11.22 4.74 2.01
N LEU A 71 -10.06 4.48 1.37
CA LEU A 71 -8.76 4.86 1.91
C LEU A 71 -8.68 6.37 2.19
N LEU A 72 -9.08 7.21 1.23
CA LEU A 72 -9.06 8.67 1.36
C LEU A 72 -9.97 9.14 2.48
N GLU A 73 -11.17 8.58 2.62
CA GLU A 73 -12.08 8.89 3.73
C GLU A 73 -11.46 8.54 5.09
N VAL A 74 -10.82 7.37 5.20
CA VAL A 74 -10.10 6.98 6.41
C VAL A 74 -8.94 7.93 6.68
N MET A 75 -8.11 8.26 5.69
CA MET A 75 -6.97 9.17 5.86
C MET A 75 -7.40 10.61 6.19
N GLY A 76 -8.55 11.06 5.67
CA GLY A 76 -9.03 12.44 5.80
C GLY A 76 -8.38 13.36 4.78
N ASP A 77 -7.35 14.10 5.19
CA ASP A 77 -6.58 15.02 4.34
C ASP A 77 -5.15 14.49 4.15
N PRO A 78 -4.92 13.59 3.18
CA PRO A 78 -3.63 12.95 2.99
C PRO A 78 -2.59 13.97 2.50
N LYS A 79 -1.43 13.99 3.19
CA LYS A 79 -0.31 14.90 2.88
C LYS A 79 0.79 14.26 2.02
N VAL A 80 0.56 13.04 1.56
CA VAL A 80 1.53 12.21 0.85
C VAL A 80 0.99 11.83 -0.53
N PRO A 81 1.84 11.64 -1.54
CA PRO A 81 1.43 11.12 -2.84
C PRO A 81 0.84 9.72 -2.70
N ILE A 82 -0.30 9.49 -3.37
CA ILE A 82 -0.98 8.19 -3.44
C ILE A 82 -1.11 7.78 -4.90
N LEU A 83 -0.66 6.57 -5.23
CA LEU A 83 -0.89 5.93 -6.52
C LEU A 83 -1.77 4.69 -6.33
N ALA A 84 -3.01 4.76 -6.80
CA ALA A 84 -3.94 3.64 -6.77
C ALA A 84 -3.92 2.83 -8.07
N ASP A 85 -4.58 1.67 -8.03
CA ASP A 85 -4.73 0.73 -9.15
C ASP A 85 -3.40 0.22 -9.72
N PHE A 86 -2.41 -0.02 -8.85
CA PHE A 86 -1.11 -0.55 -9.26
C PHE A 86 -1.19 -2.06 -9.60
N ASP A 87 -0.59 -2.47 -10.72
CA ASP A 87 -0.60 -3.83 -11.25
C ASP A 87 0.43 -4.75 -10.57
N CYS A 88 0.46 -4.82 -9.23
CA CYS A 88 1.27 -5.78 -8.46
C CYS A 88 0.39 -6.47 -7.40
N CYS A 89 -0.68 -7.12 -7.84
CA CYS A 89 -1.73 -7.66 -6.98
C CYS A 89 -2.36 -8.89 -7.65
N HIS A 90 -3.51 -9.33 -7.15
CA HIS A 90 -4.21 -10.52 -7.67
C HIS A 90 -4.85 -10.35 -9.05
N THR A 91 -4.75 -9.17 -9.69
CA THR A 91 -5.21 -8.97 -11.07
C THR A 91 -4.17 -9.42 -12.10
N HIS A 92 -4.60 -9.58 -13.37
CA HIS A 92 -3.70 -9.88 -14.48
C HIS A 92 -3.59 -8.68 -15.45
N PRO A 93 -2.38 -8.33 -15.92
CA PRO A 93 -1.06 -8.90 -15.57
C PRO A 93 -0.60 -8.51 -14.15
N MET A 94 0.49 -9.13 -13.68
CA MET A 94 1.10 -8.83 -12.38
C MET A 94 2.59 -8.50 -12.56
N PHE A 95 2.98 -7.29 -12.20
CA PHE A 95 4.37 -6.87 -12.08
C PHE A 95 5.03 -7.50 -10.85
N THR A 96 6.34 -7.71 -10.94
CA THR A 96 7.16 -8.11 -9.80
C THR A 96 7.71 -6.85 -9.12
N LEU A 97 7.43 -6.69 -7.83
CA LEU A 97 7.90 -5.57 -7.02
C LEU A 97 8.83 -6.07 -5.90
N PRO A 98 10.11 -5.64 -5.86
CA PRO A 98 10.98 -5.94 -4.73
C PRO A 98 10.55 -5.12 -3.50
N ILE A 99 10.55 -5.75 -2.32
CA ILE A 99 10.18 -5.12 -1.04
C ILE A 99 11.43 -4.80 -0.23
N GLY A 100 11.43 -3.64 0.43
CA GLY A 100 12.56 -3.16 1.24
C GLY A 100 13.64 -2.44 0.43
N CYS A 101 13.35 -2.09 -0.83
CA CYS A 101 14.26 -1.32 -1.68
C CYS A 101 13.86 0.16 -1.78
N SER A 102 14.83 1.02 -2.08
CA SER A 102 14.61 2.43 -2.39
C SER A 102 13.84 2.61 -3.71
N VAL A 103 12.75 3.36 -3.64
CA VAL A 103 11.85 3.66 -4.76
C VAL A 103 11.54 5.15 -4.84
N MET A 104 11.30 5.63 -6.06
CA MET A 104 10.73 6.94 -6.33
C MET A 104 9.27 6.76 -6.76
N LEU A 105 8.36 7.51 -6.11
CA LEU A 105 6.94 7.58 -6.44
C LEU A 105 6.60 8.97 -6.98
N ASP A 106 6.19 9.04 -8.25
CA ASP A 106 5.61 10.24 -8.88
C ASP A 106 4.14 9.96 -9.23
N ALA A 107 3.24 10.25 -8.29
CA ALA A 107 1.81 10.01 -8.46
C ALA A 107 1.18 10.90 -9.55
N ALA A 108 1.73 12.11 -9.79
CA ALA A 108 1.25 13.02 -10.83
C ALA A 108 1.53 12.45 -12.23
N ARG A 109 2.71 11.86 -12.43
CA ARG A 109 3.08 11.16 -13.68
C ARG A 109 2.67 9.70 -13.71
N LYS A 110 2.10 9.16 -12.63
CA LYS A 110 1.73 7.75 -12.45
C LYS A 110 2.92 6.81 -12.65
N GLN A 111 4.06 7.15 -12.05
CA GLN A 111 5.31 6.40 -12.18
C GLN A 111 5.82 5.92 -10.82
N VAL A 112 6.27 4.67 -10.81
CA VAL A 112 7.07 4.08 -9.73
C VAL A 112 8.37 3.62 -10.37
N SER A 113 9.50 3.97 -9.78
CA SER A 113 10.82 3.59 -10.29
C SER A 113 11.72 3.11 -9.16
N LEU A 114 12.44 2.02 -9.39
CA LEU A 114 13.52 1.60 -8.51
C LEU A 114 14.66 2.60 -8.62
N THR A 115 15.15 3.11 -7.49
CA THR A 115 16.31 4.02 -7.44
C THR A 115 17.59 3.30 -7.04
N GLU A 116 17.51 2.00 -6.80
CA GLU A 116 18.63 1.13 -6.50
C GLU A 116 18.44 -0.25 -7.15
N HIS A 117 19.52 -1.02 -7.19
CA HIS A 117 19.48 -2.39 -7.69
C HIS A 117 18.97 -3.32 -6.58
N PRO A 118 17.87 -4.07 -6.79
CA PRO A 118 17.18 -4.80 -5.72
C PRO A 118 17.96 -6.02 -5.18
N LEU A 119 19.04 -6.42 -5.84
CA LEU A 119 19.93 -7.49 -5.37
C LEU A 119 21.19 -6.97 -4.67
N ASN A 120 21.40 -5.65 -4.60
CA ASN A 120 22.59 -5.06 -3.98
C ASN A 120 22.36 -4.71 -2.49
N THR A 121 21.13 -4.80 -2.00
CA THR A 121 20.71 -4.44 -0.64
C THR A 121 20.90 -5.55 0.39
N PHE A 122 21.12 -6.79 -0.06
CA PHE A 122 21.46 -7.90 0.82
C PHE A 122 22.89 -8.36 0.54
N PRO A 123 23.85 -8.22 1.48
CA PRO A 123 24.99 -9.10 1.43
C PRO A 123 24.43 -10.51 1.61
N PHE A 124 24.46 -11.33 0.55
CA PHE A 124 24.44 -12.77 0.71
C PHE A 124 25.64 -13.10 1.62
N LYS A 125 25.38 -13.25 2.92
CA LYS A 125 26.28 -13.92 3.85
C LYS A 125 25.86 -15.38 3.95
#